data_AF-A0A522DGF9-F1
#
_entry.id   AF-A0A522DGF9-F1
#
_cell.length_a   1.000
_cell.length_b   1.000
_cell.length_c   1.000
_cell.angle_alpha   90.00
_cell.angle_beta   90.00
_cell.angle_gamma   90.00
#
_symmetry.space_group_name_H-M   'P 1'
#
loop_
_entity.id
_entity.type
_entity.pdbx_description
1 polymer ?
#
loop_
_entity_poly.entity_id
_entity_poly.type
_entity_poly.pdbx_seq_one_letter_code
_entity_poly.pdbx_strand_id
1 'polypeptide(L)'
;RSTDAAMNWLDIGQTDGPAKFGFAIAVAEDDPDQAWVAPANSDTTRTAIKGALCICRTDDGGKSWKTLTKGLPEENCYDIVYRHALTLSGDALAFGTTTGNLFLSQDKGESWQVINNYLPMVYSLQFAD
;
A
#
# COMPACT_ATOMS: atom_id res chain seq x y z
N ARG A 1 -7.30 -9.69 -10.17
CA ARG A 1 -8.73 -9.41 -9.87
C ARG A 1 -9.60 -10.52 -10.42
N SER A 2 -10.69 -10.86 -9.73
CA SER A 2 -11.75 -11.71 -10.24
C SER A 2 -13.07 -10.94 -10.23
N THR A 3 -13.94 -11.23 -11.19
CA THR A 3 -15.31 -10.71 -11.27
C THR A 3 -16.33 -11.85 -11.36
N ASP A 4 -15.90 -13.09 -11.13
CA ASP A 4 -16.66 -14.32 -11.32
C ASP A 4 -16.52 -15.26 -10.12
N ALA A 5 -16.65 -14.69 -8.91
CA ALA A 5 -16.55 -15.43 -7.64
C ALA A 5 -15.24 -16.23 -7.49
N ALA A 6 -14.12 -15.62 -7.89
CA ALA A 6 -12.78 -16.21 -7.84
C ALA A 6 -12.58 -17.46 -8.70
N MET A 7 -13.48 -17.75 -9.65
CA MET A 7 -13.29 -18.83 -10.61
C MET A 7 -12.13 -18.57 -11.57
N ASN A 8 -11.97 -17.32 -12.03
CA ASN A 8 -10.85 -16.89 -12.86
C ASN A 8 -10.18 -15.63 -12.31
N TRP A 9 -8.87 -15.51 -12.54
CA TRP A 9 -8.07 -14.37 -12.10
C TRP A 9 -7.39 -13.69 -13.27
N LEU A 10 -7.66 -12.39 -13.43
CA LEU A 10 -6.91 -11.51 -14.30
C LEU A 10 -5.74 -10.90 -13.52
N ASP A 11 -4.52 -11.04 -14.03
CA ASP A 11 -3.37 -10.27 -13.53
C ASP A 11 -3.56 -8.79 -13.91
N ILE A 12 -3.67 -7.95 -12.88
CA ILE A 12 -3.84 -6.50 -12.99
C ILE A 12 -2.63 -5.75 -12.43
N GLY A 13 -1.54 -6.45 -12.10
CA GLY A 13 -0.31 -5.82 -11.62
C GLY A 13 0.48 -5.18 -12.76
N GLN A 14 1.18 -4.09 -12.47
CA GLN A 14 2.04 -3.43 -13.46
C GLN A 14 3.28 -4.26 -13.76
N THR A 15 3.48 -4.74 -14.99
CA THR A 15 4.67 -5.52 -15.36
C THR A 15 5.98 -4.78 -15.09
N ASP A 16 6.05 -3.51 -15.47
CA ASP A 16 7.25 -2.67 -15.34
C ASP A 16 7.09 -1.57 -14.26
N GLY A 17 6.05 -1.66 -13.45
CA GLY A 17 5.70 -0.66 -12.45
C GLY A 17 5.75 -1.20 -11.02
N PRO A 18 5.72 -0.32 -10.01
CA PRO A 18 5.83 -0.70 -8.61
C PRO A 18 4.64 -1.56 -8.15
N ALA A 19 3.44 -1.41 -8.72
CA ALA A 19 2.26 -2.19 -8.34
C ALA A 19 2.27 -3.64 -8.89
N LYS A 20 3.36 -4.40 -8.66
CA LYS A 20 3.50 -5.79 -9.11
C LYS A 20 3.57 -6.80 -7.97
N PHE A 21 4.29 -6.46 -6.91
CA PHE A 21 4.51 -7.34 -5.76
C PHE A 21 4.37 -6.54 -4.47
N GLY A 22 3.80 -7.17 -3.45
CA GLY A 22 3.53 -6.56 -2.15
C GLY A 22 2.67 -7.50 -1.30
N PHE A 23 2.36 -7.11 -0.07
CA PHE A 23 1.53 -7.94 0.83
C PHE A 23 0.19 -7.29 1.17
N ALA A 24 0.18 -5.97 1.35
CA ALA A 24 -0.98 -5.24 1.82
C ALA A 24 -1.84 -4.78 0.65
N ILE A 25 -3.16 -4.88 0.81
CA ILE A 25 -4.16 -4.31 -0.08
C ILE A 25 -5.30 -3.75 0.78
N ALA A 26 -5.80 -2.59 0.37
CA ALA A 26 -6.97 -1.93 0.93
C ALA A 26 -7.91 -1.57 -0.22
N VAL A 27 -9.22 -1.74 -0.06
CA VAL A 27 -10.23 -1.49 -1.10
C VAL A 27 -11.23 -0.49 -0.52
N ALA A 28 -11.65 0.50 -1.31
CA ALA A 28 -12.62 1.48 -0.85
C ALA A 28 -13.96 0.80 -0.50
N GLU A 29 -14.63 1.32 0.53
CA GLU A 29 -15.91 0.77 1.00
C GLU A 29 -17.06 1.04 0.03
N ASP A 30 -16.99 2.16 -0.70
CA ASP A 30 -18.02 2.68 -1.59
C ASP A 30 -17.71 2.51 -3.09
N ASP A 31 -16.46 2.16 -3.43
CA ASP A 31 -16.00 1.95 -4.81
C ASP A 31 -15.09 0.72 -4.95
N PRO A 32 -15.60 -0.42 -5.45
CA PRO A 32 -14.81 -1.64 -5.61
C PRO A 32 -13.75 -1.56 -6.73
N ASP A 33 -13.76 -0.50 -7.56
CA ASP A 33 -12.69 -0.23 -8.53
C ASP A 33 -11.54 0.58 -7.92
N GLN A 34 -11.74 1.19 -6.75
CA GLN A 34 -10.70 1.93 -6.03
C GLN A 34 -9.98 1.04 -5.00
N ALA A 35 -8.67 0.90 -5.14
CA ALA A 35 -7.85 0.11 -4.22
C ALA A 35 -6.42 0.64 -4.10
N TRP A 36 -5.79 0.35 -2.96
CA TRP A 36 -4.41 0.69 -2.64
C TRP A 36 -3.61 -0.56 -2.34
N VAL A 37 -2.36 -0.59 -2.80
CA VAL A 37 -1.38 -1.61 -2.46
C VAL A 37 -0.11 -0.97 -1.93
N ALA A 38 0.64 -1.71 -1.12
CA ALA A 38 1.96 -1.33 -0.65
C ALA A 38 3.04 -2.20 -1.34
N PRO A 39 3.69 -1.68 -2.40
CA PRO A 39 4.72 -2.40 -3.12
C PRO A 39 5.94 -2.82 -2.30
N ALA A 40 6.53 -3.94 -2.68
CA ALA A 40 7.85 -4.40 -2.26
C ALA A 40 8.61 -4.95 -3.48
N ASN A 41 9.94 -5.05 -3.38
CA ASN A 41 10.80 -5.41 -4.50
C ASN A 41 10.51 -6.81 -5.07
N SER A 42 10.57 -7.86 -4.25
CA SER A 42 10.16 -9.20 -4.66
C SER A 42 9.94 -10.15 -3.48
N ASP A 43 9.51 -11.37 -3.77
CA ASP A 43 9.41 -12.47 -2.82
C ASP A 43 10.77 -12.89 -2.22
N THR A 44 11.82 -12.79 -3.03
CA THR A 44 13.23 -13.07 -2.70
C THR A 44 13.95 -11.86 -2.09
N THR A 45 13.50 -10.64 -2.39
CA THR A 45 14.07 -9.39 -1.87
C THR A 45 12.98 -8.54 -1.24
N ARG A 46 12.76 -8.73 0.06
CA ARG A 46 11.64 -8.13 0.79
C ARG A 46 12.00 -6.76 1.37
N THR A 47 12.23 -5.81 0.49
CA THR A 47 12.54 -4.41 0.80
C THR A 47 11.71 -3.46 -0.05
N ALA A 48 11.72 -2.17 0.28
CA ALA A 48 11.20 -1.14 -0.61
C ALA A 48 11.90 -1.18 -2.00
N ILE A 49 11.17 -0.78 -3.03
CA ILE A 49 11.66 -0.81 -4.42
C ILE A 49 12.72 0.28 -4.59
N LYS A 50 13.94 -0.10 -4.99
CA LYS A 50 15.07 0.84 -5.16
C LYS A 50 15.37 1.71 -3.93
N GLY A 51 15.03 1.24 -2.74
CA GLY A 51 15.24 2.02 -1.52
C GLY A 51 14.21 3.13 -1.28
N ALA A 52 13.08 3.13 -2.01
CA ALA A 52 12.05 4.15 -1.98
C ALA A 52 10.68 3.55 -1.63
N LEU A 53 10.00 4.13 -0.65
CA LEU A 53 8.70 3.67 -0.18
C LEU A 53 7.58 4.35 -0.96
N CYS A 54 6.61 3.57 -1.43
CA CYS A 54 5.44 4.09 -2.11
C CYS A 54 4.18 3.33 -1.73
N ILE A 55 3.04 3.96 -1.94
CA ILE A 55 1.73 3.31 -2.05
C ILE A 55 1.28 3.48 -3.50
N CYS A 56 0.67 2.46 -4.08
CA CYS A 56 0.05 2.57 -5.40
C CYS A 56 -1.47 2.51 -5.27
N ARG A 57 -2.17 3.40 -5.97
CA ARG A 57 -3.63 3.41 -6.04
C ARG A 57 -4.09 3.10 -7.45
N THR A 58 -5.14 2.31 -7.57
CA THR A 58 -5.94 2.23 -8.80
C THR A 58 -7.30 2.88 -8.53
N ASP A 59 -7.83 3.55 -9.55
CA ASP A 59 -9.17 4.17 -9.56
C ASP A 59 -10.06 3.53 -10.65
N ASP A 60 -9.57 2.47 -11.31
CA ASP A 60 -10.22 1.83 -12.48
C ASP A 60 -10.17 0.29 -12.41
N GLY A 61 -10.02 -0.22 -11.19
CA GLY A 61 -10.05 -1.65 -10.91
C GLY A 61 -8.83 -2.40 -11.43
N GLY A 62 -7.68 -1.72 -11.46
CA GLY A 62 -6.37 -2.26 -11.78
C GLY A 62 -5.95 -2.12 -13.25
N LYS A 63 -6.68 -1.37 -14.07
CA LYS A 63 -6.26 -1.11 -15.47
C LYS A 63 -5.10 -0.13 -15.51
N SER A 64 -5.06 0.80 -14.57
CA SER A 64 -3.95 1.72 -14.34
C SER A 64 -3.68 1.89 -12.84
N TRP A 65 -2.45 2.28 -12.52
CA TRP A 65 -2.00 2.52 -11.15
C TRP A 65 -1.22 3.83 -11.07
N LYS A 66 -1.54 4.64 -10.07
CA LYS A 66 -0.86 5.87 -9.70
C LYS A 66 0.06 5.61 -8.51
N THR A 67 1.34 5.97 -8.65
CA THR A 67 2.31 5.91 -7.56
C THR A 67 2.19 7.14 -6.66
N LEU A 68 2.11 6.92 -5.35
CA LEU A 68 1.90 7.93 -4.33
C LEU A 68 3.09 7.93 -3.36
N THR A 69 3.92 8.98 -3.42
CA THR A 69 5.17 9.07 -2.65
C THR A 69 5.33 10.35 -1.84
N LYS A 70 4.43 11.33 -2.01
CA LYS A 70 4.58 12.64 -1.38
C LYS A 70 4.55 12.51 0.15
N GLY A 71 5.67 12.80 0.80
CA GLY A 71 5.83 12.69 2.26
C GLY A 71 6.38 11.33 2.73
N LEU A 72 6.67 10.41 1.82
CA LEU A 72 7.32 9.13 2.11
C LEU A 72 8.84 9.20 1.86
N PRO A 73 9.64 8.32 2.49
CA PRO A 73 11.07 8.22 2.21
C PRO A 73 11.35 7.70 0.80
N GLU A 74 12.04 8.50 -0.01
CA GLU A 74 12.36 8.17 -1.42
C GLU A 74 13.79 7.63 -1.61
N GLU A 75 14.57 7.52 -0.53
CA GLU A 75 15.92 6.96 -0.55
C GLU A 75 16.25 6.26 0.77
N ASN A 76 17.18 5.30 0.72
CA ASN A 76 17.69 4.56 1.89
C ASN A 76 16.61 3.91 2.77
N CYS A 77 15.44 3.61 2.20
CA CYS A 77 14.34 2.94 2.88
C CYS A 77 14.33 1.45 2.56
N TYR A 78 14.25 0.60 3.58
CA TYR A 78 14.20 -0.86 3.40
C TYR A 78 12.90 -1.46 3.94
N ASP A 79 11.90 -0.60 4.18
CA ASP A 79 10.62 -0.96 4.77
C ASP A 79 9.77 -1.77 3.81
N ILE A 80 8.96 -2.66 4.37
CA ILE A 80 7.79 -3.22 3.70
C ILE A 80 6.58 -3.10 4.62
N VAL A 81 5.39 -3.23 4.05
CA VAL A 81 4.11 -3.23 4.77
C VAL A 81 3.52 -4.63 4.72
N TYR A 82 3.16 -5.17 5.88
CA TYR A 82 2.54 -6.49 5.98
C TYR A 82 1.04 -6.46 5.67
N ARG A 83 0.48 -7.66 5.42
CA ARG A 83 -0.87 -7.86 4.87
C ARG A 83 -1.97 -7.07 5.57
N HIS A 84 -1.91 -6.97 6.89
CA HIS A 84 -2.93 -6.27 7.70
C HIS A 84 -2.47 -4.91 8.21
N ALA A 85 -1.32 -4.40 7.74
CA ALA A 85 -0.71 -3.17 8.21
C ALA A 85 -1.00 -1.96 7.30
N LEU A 86 -1.96 -2.08 6.37
CA LEU A 86 -2.53 -0.97 5.59
C LEU A 86 -4.04 -0.97 5.82
N THR A 87 -4.60 0.17 6.21
CA THR A 87 -6.02 0.31 6.52
C THR A 87 -6.56 1.63 5.97
N LEU A 88 -7.86 1.69 5.73
CA LEU A 88 -8.58 2.89 5.30
C LEU A 88 -9.78 3.17 6.21
N SER A 89 -10.23 4.42 6.23
CA SER A 89 -11.53 4.84 6.77
C SER A 89 -11.95 6.12 6.04
N GLY A 90 -12.96 6.03 5.18
CA GLY A 90 -13.28 7.09 4.22
C GLY A 90 -12.08 7.47 3.36
N ASP A 91 -11.68 8.74 3.39
CA ASP A 91 -10.53 9.25 2.63
C ASP A 91 -9.19 9.07 3.35
N ALA A 92 -9.21 8.66 4.62
CA ALA A 92 -8.00 8.46 5.40
C ALA A 92 -7.40 7.08 5.13
N LEU A 93 -6.08 7.04 4.94
CA LEU A 93 -5.30 5.81 4.91
C LEU A 93 -4.22 5.86 5.98
N ALA A 94 -3.97 4.74 6.63
CA ALA A 94 -2.81 4.60 7.50
C ALA A 94 -2.09 3.30 7.20
N PHE A 95 -0.77 3.32 7.32
CA PHE A 95 0.01 2.09 7.26
C PHE A 95 1.20 2.09 8.21
N GLY A 96 1.54 0.89 8.68
CA GLY A 96 2.72 0.63 9.50
C GLY A 96 3.73 -0.23 8.77
N THR A 97 5.02 -0.03 9.06
CA THR A 97 6.10 -0.76 8.41
C THR A 97 6.76 -1.80 9.32
N THR A 98 7.53 -2.69 8.71
CA THR A 98 8.29 -3.73 9.42
C THR A 98 9.36 -3.18 10.36
N THR A 99 9.76 -1.93 10.20
CA THR A 99 10.78 -1.25 11.02
C THR A 99 10.16 -0.28 12.04
N GLY A 100 8.84 -0.24 12.14
CA GLY A 100 8.15 0.53 13.18
C GLY A 100 7.79 1.96 12.81
N ASN A 101 7.74 2.29 11.53
CA ASN A 101 7.27 3.59 11.05
C ASN A 101 5.75 3.54 10.84
N LEU A 102 5.05 4.61 11.21
CA LEU A 102 3.60 4.75 11.07
C LEU A 102 3.29 6.02 10.27
N PHE A 103 2.58 5.85 9.16
CA PHE A 103 2.22 6.92 8.25
C PHE A 103 0.69 7.08 8.17
N LEU A 104 0.24 8.31 7.98
CA LEU A 104 -1.16 8.67 7.79
C LEU A 104 -1.30 9.59 6.59
N SER A 105 -2.29 9.33 5.75
CA SER A 105 -2.82 10.23 4.74
C SER A 105 -4.28 10.51 5.07
N GLN A 106 -4.73 11.74 4.83
CA GLN A 106 -6.13 12.16 4.97
C GLN A 106 -6.77 12.49 3.61
N ASP A 107 -6.06 12.20 2.52
CA ASP A 107 -6.38 12.63 1.16
C ASP A 107 -6.22 11.48 0.15
N LYS A 108 -6.70 10.28 0.49
CA LYS A 108 -6.66 9.08 -0.37
C LYS A 108 -5.24 8.68 -0.81
N GLY A 109 -4.25 9.00 0.00
CA GLY A 109 -2.83 8.74 -0.22
C GLY A 109 -2.09 9.79 -1.04
N GLU A 110 -2.73 10.91 -1.41
CA GLU A 110 -2.08 11.97 -2.20
C GLU A 110 -0.92 12.63 -1.45
N SER A 111 -0.98 12.69 -0.12
CA SER A 111 0.13 13.09 0.75
C SER A 111 0.14 12.35 2.08
N TRP A 112 1.35 12.11 2.59
CA TRP A 112 1.58 11.34 3.81
C TRP A 112 2.27 12.17 4.88
N GLN A 113 1.88 11.92 6.13
CA GLN A 113 2.52 12.43 7.32
C GLN A 113 3.04 11.27 8.16
N VAL A 114 4.23 11.45 8.75
CA VAL A 114 4.77 10.52 9.72
C VAL A 114 4.12 10.79 11.08
N ILE A 115 3.41 9.80 11.60
CA ILE A 115 2.79 9.86 12.93
C ILE A 115 3.76 9.39 14.00
N ASN A 116 4.54 8.35 13.70
CA ASN A 116 5.54 7.83 14.61
C ASN A 116 6.67 7.14 13.84
N ASN A 117 7.87 7.21 14.40
CA ASN A 117 9.00 6.35 14.06
C ASN A 117 9.36 5.60 15.34
N TYR A 118 9.97 4.43 15.28
CA TYR A 118 10.46 3.69 16.47
C TYR A 118 9.41 2.87 17.25
N LEU A 119 8.28 2.50 16.64
CA LEU A 119 7.49 1.39 17.18
C LEU A 119 8.25 0.06 17.01
N PRO A 120 7.85 -1.00 17.72
CA PRO A 120 8.13 -2.35 17.26
C PRO A 120 7.53 -2.58 15.86
N MET A 121 7.93 -3.69 15.22
CA MET A 121 7.36 -4.13 13.95
C MET A 121 5.82 -4.12 13.99
N VAL A 122 5.21 -3.43 13.02
CA VAL A 122 3.75 -3.34 12.92
C VAL A 122 3.21 -4.51 12.11
N TYR A 123 2.49 -5.42 12.76
CA TYR A 123 1.86 -6.57 12.10
C TYR A 123 0.47 -6.25 11.53
N SER A 124 -0.28 -5.41 12.23
CA SER A 124 -1.63 -5.00 11.85
C SER A 124 -1.92 -3.59 12.32
N LEU A 125 -2.77 -2.88 11.59
CA LEU A 125 -3.24 -1.55 11.91
C LEU A 125 -4.73 -1.44 11.58
N GLN A 126 -5.49 -0.74 12.40
CA GLN A 126 -6.90 -0.44 12.17
C GLN A 126 -7.23 0.92 12.78
N PHE A 127 -8.14 1.68 12.17
CA PHE A 127 -8.78 2.82 12.82
C PHE A 127 -9.70 2.33 13.95
N ALA A 128 -9.74 3.06 15.06
CA ALA A 128 -10.69 2.79 16.13
C ALA A 128 -12.08 3.32 15.75
N ASP A 129 -13.11 2.60 16.19
CA ASP A 129 -14.52 2.98 16.05
C ASP A 129 -14.91 4.17 16.96
#